data_AF-A0A132P6R0-F1
#
_entry.id   AF-A0A132P6R0-F1
#
_cell.length_a   1.000
_cell.length_b   1.000
_cell.length_c   1.000
_cell.angle_alpha   90.00
_cell.angle_beta   90.00
_cell.angle_gamma   90.00
#
_symmetry.space_group_name_H-M   'P 1'
#
loop_
_entity.id
_entity.type
_entity.pdbx_description
1 polymer ?
#
loop_
_entity_poly.entity_id
_entity_poly.type
_entity_poly.pdbx_seq_one_letter_code
_entity_poly.pdbx_strand_id
1 'polypeptide(L)'
;MIYPEFKEWLEKNTIGYETFIIKATNYQIEKNKNRPPKKRWDDKKIDKVVLEMWKQVVTNLYQTIRKEKGVPLINGKEIWLEFIEEQGLIEFFNDSMAELEFE
;
A
#
# COMPACT_ATOMS: atom_id res chain seq x y z
N MET A 1 4.65 -6.63 14.43
CA MET A 1 5.24 -5.31 14.07
C MET A 1 4.26 -4.19 14.38
N ILE A 2 4.72 -2.98 14.70
CA ILE A 2 3.83 -1.81 14.74
C ILE A 2 3.61 -1.23 13.33
N TYR A 3 2.57 -0.43 13.14
CA TYR A 3 2.17 0.07 11.81
C TYR A 3 3.29 0.75 11.01
N PRO A 4 4.08 1.69 11.58
CA PRO A 4 5.15 2.34 10.83
C PRO A 4 6.22 1.35 10.34
N GLU A 5 6.60 0.39 11.18
CA GLU A 5 7.57 -0.65 10.83
C GLU A 5 7.03 -1.56 9.72
N PHE A 6 5.77 -1.95 9.81
CA PHE A 6 5.13 -2.80 8.80
C PHE A 6 5.05 -2.07 7.45
N LYS A 7 4.69 -0.78 7.45
CA LYS A 7 4.66 0.03 6.22
C LYS A 7 6.04 0.08 5.57
N GLU A 8 7.07 0.42 6.34
CA GLU A 8 8.44 0.49 5.83
C GLU A 8 8.94 -0.87 5.33
N TRP A 9 8.58 -1.95 6.04
CA TRP A 9 8.90 -3.31 5.61
C TRP A 9 8.21 -3.64 4.28
N LEU A 10 6.92 -3.38 4.14
CA LEU A 10 6.16 -3.68 2.91
C LEU A 10 6.73 -2.92 1.70
N GLU A 11 7.05 -1.63 1.88
CA GLU A 11 7.63 -0.77 0.84
C GLU A 11 9.01 -1.23 0.36
N LYS A 12 9.79 -1.88 1.23
CA LYS A 12 11.15 -2.36 0.90
C LYS A 12 11.18 -3.79 0.36
N ASN A 13 10.20 -4.62 0.71
CA ASN A 13 10.23 -6.06 0.47
C ASN A 13 9.22 -6.52 -0.59
N THR A 14 8.44 -5.61 -1.16
CA THR A 14 7.46 -5.92 -2.21
C THR A 14 7.63 -5.00 -3.41
N ILE A 15 7.47 -5.54 -4.62
CA ILE A 15 7.37 -4.74 -5.83
C ILE A 15 5.98 -4.10 -5.96
N GLY A 16 4.98 -4.64 -5.25
CA GLY A 16 3.61 -4.14 -5.24
C GLY A 16 3.49 -2.67 -4.83
N TYR A 17 4.39 -2.16 -3.97
CA TYR A 17 4.43 -0.74 -3.64
C TYR A 17 4.68 0.13 -4.88
N GLU A 18 5.75 -0.13 -5.63
CA GLU A 18 6.09 0.65 -6.82
C GLU A 18 4.99 0.54 -7.88
N THR A 19 4.50 -0.68 -8.13
CA THR A 19 3.39 -0.95 -9.05
C THR A 19 2.15 -0.13 -8.69
N PHE A 20 1.75 -0.14 -7.41
CA PHE A 20 0.61 0.63 -6.94
C PHE A 20 0.80 2.13 -7.15
N ILE A 21 1.96 2.68 -6.77
CA ILE A 21 2.23 4.12 -6.88
C ILE A 21 2.17 4.57 -8.34
N ILE A 22 2.74 3.80 -9.28
CA ILE A 22 2.68 4.11 -10.71
C ILE A 22 1.23 4.11 -11.21
N LYS A 23 0.48 3.03 -10.95
CA LYS A 23 -0.91 2.91 -11.40
C LYS A 23 -1.79 4.00 -10.80
N ALA A 24 -1.68 4.26 -9.49
CA ALA A 24 -2.48 5.27 -8.80
C ALA A 24 -2.16 6.69 -9.29
N THR A 25 -0.88 6.97 -9.57
CA THR A 25 -0.45 8.26 -10.14
C THR A 25 -1.05 8.47 -11.52
N ASN A 26 -0.94 7.48 -12.41
CA ASN A 26 -1.53 7.54 -13.75
C ASN A 26 -3.05 7.74 -13.68
N TYR A 27 -3.74 6.98 -12.83
CA TYR A 27 -5.18 7.16 -12.60
C TYR A 27 -5.53 8.58 -12.16
N GLN A 28 -4.81 9.13 -11.17
CA GLN A 28 -5.07 10.49 -10.69
C GLN A 28 -4.74 11.55 -11.74
N ILE A 29 -3.71 11.36 -12.58
CA ILE A 29 -3.39 12.23 -13.71
C ILE A 29 -4.53 12.25 -14.72
N GLU A 30 -5.01 11.08 -15.16
CA GLU A 30 -6.14 11.01 -16.10
C GLU A 30 -7.41 11.64 -15.52
N LYS A 31 -7.71 11.35 -14.26
CA LYS A 31 -8.83 11.99 -13.54
C LYS A 31 -8.66 13.50 -13.43
N ASN A 32 -7.42 13.98 -13.27
CA ASN A 32 -7.11 15.40 -13.18
C ASN A 32 -7.31 16.13 -14.52
N LYS A 33 -7.06 15.47 -15.67
CA LYS A 33 -7.31 16.06 -17.00
C LYS A 33 -8.77 16.46 -17.20
N ASN A 34 -9.69 15.68 -16.63
CA ASN A 34 -11.14 15.92 -16.69
C ASN A 34 -11.61 17.07 -15.77
N ARG A 35 -10.74 17.62 -14.91
CA ARG A 35 -11.09 18.78 -14.10
C ARG A 35 -11.08 20.06 -14.94
N PRO A 36 -11.94 21.05 -14.60
CA PRO A 36 -11.85 22.38 -15.18
C PRO A 36 -10.42 22.93 -15.03
N PRO A 37 -9.85 23.63 -16.04
CA PRO A 37 -8.44 24.05 -16.03
C PRO A 37 -8.01 24.77 -14.75
N LYS A 38 -8.85 25.66 -14.21
CA LYS A 38 -8.60 26.41 -12.97
C LYS A 38 -8.66 25.57 -11.68
N LYS A 39 -9.10 24.32 -11.76
CA LYS A 39 -9.29 23.37 -10.65
C LYS A 39 -8.38 22.13 -10.77
N ARG A 40 -7.54 22.06 -11.81
CA ARG A 40 -6.55 20.98 -11.95
C ARG A 40 -5.56 21.05 -10.80
N TRP A 41 -5.27 19.89 -10.26
CA TRP A 41 -4.26 19.68 -9.23
C TRP A 41 -2.87 19.81 -9.82
N ASP A 42 -1.93 20.32 -9.02
CA ASP A 42 -0.50 20.25 -9.27
C ASP A 42 0.04 18.88 -8.85
N ASP A 43 1.30 18.62 -9.19
CA ASP A 43 1.95 17.33 -8.92
C ASP A 43 1.98 17.03 -7.41
N LYS A 44 2.27 18.04 -6.57
CA LYS A 44 2.25 17.89 -5.11
C LYS A 44 0.90 17.42 -4.58
N LYS A 45 -0.20 17.93 -5.13
CA LYS A 45 -1.53 17.53 -4.73
C LYS A 45 -1.87 16.12 -5.23
N ILE A 46 -1.40 15.73 -6.42
CA ILE A 46 -1.52 14.37 -6.94
C ILE A 46 -0.76 13.40 -6.02
N ASP A 47 0.52 13.66 -5.75
CA ASP A 47 1.37 12.83 -4.87
C ASP A 47 0.72 12.64 -3.50
N LYS A 48 0.21 13.72 -2.90
CA LYS A 48 -0.48 13.64 -1.61
C LYS A 48 -1.70 12.71 -1.65
N VAL A 49 -2.49 12.77 -2.72
CA VAL A 49 -3.69 11.92 -2.85
C VAL A 49 -3.28 10.46 -3.08
N VAL A 50 -2.27 10.21 -3.90
CA VAL A 50 -1.72 8.86 -4.14
C VAL A 50 -1.19 8.25 -2.84
N LEU A 51 -0.46 9.02 -2.02
CA LEU A 51 0.05 8.56 -0.73
C LEU A 51 -1.07 8.25 0.28
N GLU A 52 -2.19 8.99 0.25
CA GLU A 52 -3.36 8.64 1.07
C GLU A 52 -4.04 7.37 0.58
N MET A 53 -4.12 7.14 -0.73
CA MET A 53 -4.62 5.86 -1.29
C MET A 53 -3.71 4.69 -0.86
N TRP A 54 -2.39 4.87 -0.94
CA TRP A 54 -1.43 3.87 -0.49
C TRP A 54 -1.58 3.58 1.01
N LYS A 55 -1.71 4.62 1.83
CA LYS A 55 -1.95 4.49 3.27
C LYS A 55 -3.17 3.61 3.57
N GLN A 56 -4.25 3.72 2.78
CA GLN A 56 -5.43 2.86 2.94
C GLN A 56 -5.11 1.39 2.66
N VAL A 57 -4.38 1.09 1.58
CA VAL A 57 -3.94 -0.27 1.24
C VAL A 57 -3.11 -0.87 2.38
N VAL A 58 -2.07 -0.16 2.82
CA VAL A 58 -1.19 -0.63 3.91
C VAL A 58 -1.98 -0.80 5.21
N THR A 59 -2.91 0.11 5.52
CA THR A 59 -3.74 0.03 6.72
C THR A 59 -4.61 -1.23 6.69
N ASN A 60 -5.25 -1.51 5.56
CA ASN A 60 -6.12 -2.69 5.44
C ASN A 60 -5.31 -3.99 5.62
N LEU A 61 -4.18 -4.13 4.92
CA LEU A 61 -3.32 -5.31 5.06
C LEU A 61 -2.77 -5.46 6.49
N TYR A 62 -2.33 -4.35 7.10
CA TYR A 62 -1.87 -4.34 8.49
C TYR A 62 -2.97 -4.80 9.45
N GLN A 63 -4.20 -4.31 9.30
CA GLN A 63 -5.30 -4.73 10.19
C GLN A 63 -5.65 -6.21 10.01
N THR A 64 -5.55 -6.75 8.80
CA THR A 64 -5.74 -8.19 8.55
C THR A 64 -4.74 -9.03 9.34
N ILE A 65 -3.44 -8.75 9.21
CA ILE A 65 -2.40 -9.49 9.94
C ILE A 65 -2.54 -9.27 11.46
N ARG A 66 -2.80 -8.03 11.88
CA ARG A 66 -2.99 -7.68 13.29
C ARG A 66 -4.18 -8.40 13.90
N LYS A 67 -5.26 -8.64 13.16
CA LYS A 67 -6.42 -9.38 13.66
C LYS A 67 -6.07 -10.84 13.95
N GLU A 68 -5.23 -11.45 13.12
CA GLU A 68 -4.82 -12.86 13.26
C GLU A 68 -3.70 -13.06 14.29
N LYS A 69 -2.67 -12.21 14.28
CA LYS A 69 -1.45 -12.40 15.09
C LYS A 69 -1.30 -11.41 16.25
N GLY A 70 -2.17 -10.40 16.32
CA GLY A 70 -2.04 -9.32 17.29
C GLY A 70 -0.78 -8.46 17.04
N VAL A 71 -0.37 -7.73 18.08
CA VAL A 71 0.92 -7.02 18.13
C VAL A 71 1.68 -7.53 19.35
N PRO A 72 2.35 -8.70 19.27
CA PRO A 72 3.03 -9.29 20.42
C PRO A 72 4.14 -8.38 20.94
N LEU A 73 4.26 -8.28 22.26
CA LEU A 73 5.33 -7.50 22.92
C LEU A 73 6.70 -8.18 22.84
N ILE A 74 6.70 -9.51 22.75
CA ILE A 74 7.90 -10.35 22.67
C ILE A 74 7.90 -11.00 21.28
N ASN A 75 9.01 -10.88 20.55
CA ASN A 75 9.22 -11.42 19.20
C ASN A 75 8.12 -11.03 18.18
N GLY A 76 7.48 -9.88 18.37
CA GLY A 76 6.35 -9.46 17.54
C GLY A 76 6.72 -9.15 16.10
N LYS A 77 8.01 -8.95 15.79
CA LYS A 77 8.50 -8.80 14.42
C LYS A 77 8.65 -10.17 13.77
N GLU A 78 9.31 -11.11 14.43
CA GLU A 78 9.52 -12.48 13.95
C GLU A 78 8.18 -13.18 13.69
N ILE A 79 7.24 -13.09 14.63
CA ILE A 79 5.89 -13.69 14.49
C ILE A 79 5.16 -13.18 13.24
N TRP A 80 5.34 -11.89 12.91
CA TRP A 80 4.74 -11.31 11.71
C TRP A 80 5.45 -11.77 10.44
N LEU A 81 6.79 -11.86 10.45
CA LEU A 81 7.56 -12.33 9.30
C LEU A 81 7.26 -13.80 8.98
N GLU A 82 7.24 -14.66 10.00
CA GLU A 82 6.88 -16.07 9.86
C GLU A 82 5.47 -16.21 9.25
N PHE A 83 4.49 -15.45 9.74
CA PHE A 83 3.16 -15.46 9.16
C PHE A 83 3.12 -14.99 7.71
N ILE A 84 3.88 -13.95 7.37
CA ILE A 84 3.96 -13.42 6.00
C ILE A 84 4.54 -14.46 5.05
N GLU A 85 5.59 -15.15 5.46
CA GLU A 85 6.19 -16.25 4.70
C GLU A 85 5.24 -17.45 4.57
N GLU A 86 4.65 -17.91 5.69
CA GLU A 86 3.70 -19.04 5.72
C GLU A 86 2.50 -18.83 4.80
N GLN A 87 2.02 -17.58 4.67
CA GLN A 87 0.86 -17.24 3.86
C GLN A 87 1.21 -16.86 2.42
N GLY A 88 2.50 -16.80 2.03
CA GLY A 88 2.90 -16.30 0.72
C GLY A 88 2.40 -14.88 0.45
N LEU A 89 2.40 -14.03 1.50
CA LEU A 89 1.75 -12.71 1.43
C LEU A 89 2.49 -11.76 0.48
N ILE A 90 3.79 -11.96 0.24
CA ILE A 90 4.57 -11.13 -0.69
C ILE A 90 4.10 -11.39 -2.12
N GLU A 91 4.03 -12.64 -2.55
CA GLU A 91 3.57 -13.04 -3.87
C GLU A 91 2.12 -12.60 -4.08
N PHE A 92 1.24 -12.94 -3.15
CA PHE A 92 -0.17 -12.55 -3.19
C PHE A 92 -0.34 -11.03 -3.32
N PHE A 93 0.43 -10.26 -2.55
CA PHE A 93 0.35 -8.80 -2.59
C PHE A 93 0.85 -8.24 -3.91
N ASN A 94 1.98 -8.74 -4.42
CA ASN A 94 2.53 -8.31 -5.70
C ASN A 94 1.55 -8.58 -6.85
N ASP A 95 0.97 -9.78 -6.89
CA ASP A 95 -0.02 -10.17 -7.91
C ASP A 95 -1.28 -9.29 -7.79
N SER A 96 -1.77 -9.09 -6.58
CA SER A 96 -2.93 -8.22 -6.32
C SER A 96 -2.69 -6.77 -6.80
N MET A 97 -1.48 -6.22 -6.59
CA MET A 97 -1.14 -4.87 -7.08
C MET A 97 -0.94 -4.84 -8.60
N ALA A 98 -0.44 -5.92 -9.20
CA ALA A 98 -0.29 -6.05 -10.64
C ALA A 98 -1.65 -6.14 -11.36
N GLU A 99 -2.63 -6.81 -10.75
CA GLU A 99 -3.99 -6.96 -11.28
C GLU A 99 -4.91 -5.78 -10.94
N LEU A 100 -4.53 -4.94 -9.97
CA LEU A 100 -5.32 -3.80 -9.55
C LEU A 100 -5.56 -2.81 -10.70
N GLU A 101 -6.83 -2.58 -11.03
CA GLU A 101 -7.25 -1.53 -11.97
C GLU A 101 -8.11 -0.50 -11.22
N PHE A 102 -7.89 0.79 -11.50
CA PHE A 102 -8.63 1.88 -10.88
C PHE A 102 -9.78 2.34 -11.77
N GLU A 103 -10.98 2.49 -11.19
CA GLU A 103 -12.20 2.98 -11.85
C GLU A 103 -12.50 4.46 -11.57
#